data_AF-A0A348PPI1-F1
#
_entry.id   AF-A0A348PPI1-F1
#
_cell.length_a   1.000
_cell.length_b   1.000
_cell.length_c   1.000
_cell.angle_alpha   90.00
_cell.angle_beta   90.00
_cell.angle_gamma   90.00
#
_symmetry.space_group_name_H-M   'P 1'
#
loop_
_entity.id
_entity.type
_entity.pdbx_description
1 polymer ?
#
loop_
_entity_poly.entity_id
_entity_poly.type
_entity_poly.pdbx_seq_one_letter_code
_entity_poly.pdbx_strand_id
1 'polypeptide(L)'
;MNFIRKYKYYFSLHAVIFIWGFTGILGRIITISSTSIVWLRMLIALVGLIAFMVITKRGFYTGNLNKLKYLGTGVITAAHWIFFFEALKISNVSITLTTLASTSLFVAFLEPFFFKRKIIPYEIILGVLTLAGLAIIFQAESDYSVGILYALISAFFAALFGTLNGVFVKYDRPTLITAYEMLGGVLFITIYYLFTGGFERLEMPTNIDWFWLLILGLVCTSMAFVVSIEVMKELSPFTVSMSINMEPIYSIIFALIIFQEDEYMSPLFYVGAVIVMSMIFMNGYFKRRARLKGEKVPVH
;
A
#
# COMPACT_ATOMS: atom_id res chain seq x y z
N MET A 1 2.21 25.42 20.89
CA MET A 1 1.99 23.96 21.07
C MET A 1 0.69 23.40 20.45
N ASN A 2 -0.30 24.23 20.06
CA ASN A 2 -1.59 23.75 19.53
C ASN A 2 -1.60 23.33 18.04
N PHE A 3 -0.73 23.88 17.20
CA PHE A 3 -0.71 23.58 15.76
C PHE A 3 -0.21 22.14 15.47
N ILE A 4 0.92 21.74 16.06
CA ILE A 4 1.51 20.40 15.86
C ILE A 4 0.55 19.31 16.34
N ARG A 5 -0.13 19.52 17.48
CA ARG A 5 -1.11 18.56 17.99
C ARG A 5 -2.35 18.45 17.08
N LYS A 6 -2.80 19.56 16.49
CA LYS A 6 -3.95 19.62 15.56
C LYS A 6 -3.69 18.87 14.24
N TYR A 7 -2.47 18.94 13.71
CA TYR A 7 -2.11 18.34 12.42
C TYR A 7 -1.25 17.08 12.53
N LYS A 8 -1.07 16.53 13.75
CA LYS A 8 -0.22 15.37 14.03
C LYS A 8 -0.46 14.21 13.06
N TYR A 9 -1.71 13.83 12.83
CA TYR A 9 -2.06 12.71 11.95
C TYR A 9 -1.72 12.95 10.48
N TYR A 10 -1.84 14.19 10.00
CA TYR A 10 -1.43 14.54 8.63
C TYR A 10 0.09 14.51 8.46
N PHE A 11 0.85 14.98 9.46
CA PHE A 11 2.31 14.89 9.46
C PHE A 11 2.79 13.44 9.53
N SER A 12 2.19 12.63 10.43
CA SER A 12 2.50 11.20 10.53
C SER A 12 2.20 10.47 9.23
N LEU A 13 1.07 10.78 8.59
CA LEU A 13 0.72 10.22 7.29
C LEU A 13 1.72 10.62 6.21
N HIS A 14 2.10 11.89 6.09
CA HIS A 14 3.11 12.32 5.12
C HIS A 14 4.47 11.68 5.34
N ALA A 15 4.89 11.50 6.59
CA ALA A 15 6.13 10.80 6.91
C ALA A 15 6.07 9.33 6.45
N VAL A 16 4.94 8.65 6.66
CA VAL A 16 4.72 7.28 6.14
C VAL A 16 4.79 7.25 4.63
N ILE A 17 4.14 8.19 3.94
CA ILE A 17 4.11 8.24 2.48
C ILE A 17 5.51 8.48 1.91
N PHE A 18 6.29 9.35 2.54
CA PHE A 18 7.69 9.58 2.17
C PHE A 18 8.53 8.30 2.34
N ILE A 19 8.37 7.59 3.47
CA ILE A 19 9.02 6.30 3.72
C ILE A 19 8.61 5.28 2.67
N TRP A 20 7.33 5.19 2.35
CA TRP A 20 6.84 4.25 1.34
C TRP A 20 7.33 4.58 -0.07
N GLY A 21 7.66 5.84 -0.34
CA GLY A 21 8.38 6.26 -1.54
C GLY A 21 9.66 5.45 -1.82
N PHE A 22 10.32 4.95 -0.77
CA PHE A 22 11.50 4.08 -0.89
C PHE A 22 11.17 2.60 -1.08
N THR A 23 9.95 2.14 -0.80
CA THR A 23 9.57 0.71 -0.87
C THR A 23 9.80 0.14 -2.27
N GLY A 24 9.39 0.86 -3.32
CA GLY A 24 9.64 0.45 -4.70
C GLY A 24 11.12 0.40 -5.04
N ILE A 25 11.90 1.38 -4.58
CA ILE A 25 13.36 1.43 -4.77
C ILE A 25 14.04 0.23 -4.10
N LEU A 26 13.72 -0.04 -2.83
CA LEU A 26 14.24 -1.19 -2.10
C LEU A 26 13.84 -2.50 -2.78
N GLY A 27 12.60 -2.62 -3.24
CA GLY A 27 12.13 -3.79 -3.99
C GLY A 27 12.87 -4.05 -5.29
N ARG A 28 13.36 -3.00 -5.95
CA ARG A 28 14.11 -3.08 -7.22
C ARG A 28 15.56 -3.48 -6.97
N ILE A 29 16.18 -2.96 -5.90
CA ILE A 29 17.58 -3.23 -5.54
C ILE A 29 17.73 -4.64 -4.94
N ILE A 30 16.73 -5.14 -4.20
CA ILE A 30 16.78 -6.47 -3.59
C ILE A 30 16.71 -7.55 -4.68
N THR A 31 17.73 -8.39 -4.72
CA THR A 31 17.95 -9.29 -5.87
C THR A 31 17.05 -10.53 -5.87
N ILE A 32 16.66 -11.03 -4.69
CA ILE A 32 15.86 -12.26 -4.54
C ILE A 32 14.43 -12.15 -5.10
N SER A 33 13.76 -13.27 -5.39
CA SER A 33 12.39 -13.32 -5.93
C SER A 33 11.37 -12.51 -5.12
N SER A 34 10.32 -12.02 -5.79
CA SER A 34 9.22 -11.26 -5.17
C SER A 34 8.63 -11.99 -3.95
N THR A 35 8.39 -13.30 -4.07
CA THR A 35 7.81 -14.12 -2.99
C THR A 35 8.77 -14.23 -1.81
N SER A 36 10.07 -14.38 -2.06
CA SER A 36 11.09 -14.39 -1.00
C SER A 36 11.22 -13.04 -0.29
N ILE A 37 11.17 -11.92 -1.04
CA ILE A 37 11.09 -10.56 -0.45
C ILE A 37 9.89 -10.47 0.50
N VAL A 38 8.70 -10.90 0.05
CA VAL A 38 7.47 -10.78 0.84
C VAL A 38 7.53 -11.64 2.10
N TRP A 39 7.96 -12.89 1.99
CA TRP A 39 8.06 -13.78 3.14
C TRP A 39 9.02 -13.23 4.19
N LEU A 40 10.23 -12.84 3.77
CA LEU A 40 11.27 -12.33 4.67
C LEU A 40 10.89 -10.98 5.28
N ARG A 41 10.35 -10.02 4.50
CA ARG A 41 9.95 -8.71 5.05
C ARG A 41 8.83 -8.85 6.08
N MET A 42 7.88 -9.76 5.85
CA MET A 42 6.77 -10.01 6.78
C MET A 42 7.25 -10.70 8.04
N LEU A 43 8.19 -11.65 7.93
CA LEU A 43 8.80 -12.31 9.08
C LEU A 43 9.59 -11.33 9.93
N ILE A 44 10.44 -10.50 9.30
CA ILE A 44 11.20 -9.44 9.98
C ILE A 44 10.25 -8.45 10.68
N ALA A 45 9.19 -8.01 9.99
CA ALA A 45 8.19 -7.12 10.54
C ALA A 45 7.47 -7.74 11.76
N LEU A 46 7.08 -9.01 11.66
CA LEU A 46 6.44 -9.77 12.74
C LEU A 46 7.35 -9.86 13.96
N VAL A 47 8.60 -10.27 13.78
CA VAL A 47 9.59 -10.39 14.87
C VAL A 47 9.83 -9.02 15.51
N GLY A 48 9.99 -7.98 14.72
CA GLY A 48 10.15 -6.60 15.21
C GLY A 48 8.94 -6.12 16.03
N LEU A 49 7.72 -6.41 15.59
CA LEU A 49 6.49 -6.06 16.31
C LEU A 49 6.34 -6.84 17.61
N ILE A 50 6.62 -8.15 17.59
CA ILE A 50 6.58 -8.98 18.80
C ILE A 50 7.61 -8.46 19.82
N ALA A 51 8.85 -8.22 19.40
CA ALA A 51 9.89 -7.68 20.25
C ALA A 51 9.46 -6.33 20.85
N PHE A 52 8.96 -5.40 20.03
CA PHE A 52 8.43 -4.12 20.49
C PHE A 52 7.31 -4.29 21.51
N MET A 53 6.36 -5.19 21.27
CA MET A 53 5.22 -5.43 22.16
C MET A 53 5.65 -6.06 23.49
N VAL A 54 6.62 -6.98 23.47
CA VAL A 54 7.19 -7.57 24.70
C VAL A 54 7.93 -6.51 25.52
N ILE A 55 8.84 -5.75 24.90
CA ILE A 55 9.62 -4.69 25.55
C ILE A 55 8.70 -3.62 26.17
N THR A 56 7.63 -3.26 25.46
CA THR A 56 6.65 -2.26 25.92
C THR A 56 5.52 -2.83 26.77
N LYS A 57 5.59 -4.12 27.16
CA LYS A 57 4.60 -4.84 28.00
C LYS A 57 3.17 -4.74 27.47
N ARG A 58 3.03 -4.77 26.15
CA ARG A 58 1.78 -4.62 25.40
C ARG A 58 1.15 -6.01 25.17
N GLY A 59 0.00 -6.32 25.78
CA GLY A 59 -0.64 -7.66 25.70
C GLY A 59 -1.18 -8.12 24.33
N PHE A 60 -0.99 -9.39 23.97
CA PHE A 60 -1.33 -9.96 22.65
C PHE A 60 -2.80 -10.39 22.49
N TYR A 61 -3.69 -9.99 23.39
CA TYR A 61 -5.06 -10.49 23.44
C TYR A 61 -6.01 -9.69 22.52
N THR A 62 -6.80 -10.41 21.73
CA THR A 62 -7.98 -9.93 20.97
C THR A 62 -9.02 -11.06 20.93
N GLY A 63 -10.26 -10.77 20.55
CA GLY A 63 -11.30 -11.78 20.37
C GLY A 63 -10.99 -12.75 19.23
N ASN A 64 -11.39 -14.03 19.37
CA ASN A 64 -11.09 -15.08 18.38
C ASN A 64 -11.53 -14.73 16.95
N LEU A 65 -12.70 -14.08 16.80
CA LEU A 65 -13.19 -13.66 15.49
C LEU A 65 -12.33 -12.54 14.89
N ASN A 66 -11.88 -11.59 15.71
CA ASN A 66 -10.99 -10.51 15.27
C ASN A 66 -9.62 -11.07 14.87
N LYS A 67 -9.07 -12.00 15.65
CA LYS A 67 -7.85 -12.74 15.30
C LYS A 67 -7.93 -13.35 13.90
N LEU A 68 -9.02 -14.04 13.57
CA LEU A 68 -9.20 -14.65 12.24
C LEU A 68 -9.29 -13.58 11.13
N LYS A 69 -10.00 -12.47 11.38
CA LYS A 69 -10.08 -11.35 10.42
C LYS A 69 -8.72 -10.71 10.16
N TYR A 70 -7.91 -10.51 11.19
CA TYR A 70 -6.57 -9.91 11.06
C TYR A 70 -5.61 -10.87 10.34
N LEU A 71 -5.64 -12.17 10.68
CA LEU A 71 -4.87 -13.19 9.96
C LEU A 71 -5.27 -13.23 8.47
N GLY A 72 -6.57 -13.23 8.15
CA GLY A 72 -7.07 -13.19 6.78
C GLY A 72 -6.66 -11.91 6.03
N THR A 73 -6.60 -10.78 6.73
CA THR A 73 -6.10 -9.52 6.15
C THR A 73 -4.60 -9.56 5.91
N GLY A 74 -3.87 -10.32 6.73
CA GLY A 74 -2.47 -10.68 6.46
C GLY A 74 -2.26 -11.39 5.12
N VAL A 75 -3.19 -12.26 4.73
CA VAL A 75 -3.18 -12.93 3.41
C VAL A 75 -3.39 -11.92 2.29
N ILE A 76 -4.33 -10.98 2.46
CA ILE A 76 -4.59 -9.88 1.52
C ILE A 76 -3.32 -9.03 1.37
N THR A 77 -2.66 -8.68 2.46
CA THR A 77 -1.41 -7.91 2.46
C THR A 77 -0.27 -8.67 1.77
N ALA A 78 -0.14 -9.98 2.02
CA ALA A 78 0.83 -10.83 1.32
C ALA A 78 0.58 -10.85 -0.19
N ALA A 79 -0.67 -11.05 -0.62
CA ALA A 79 -1.05 -11.02 -2.03
C ALA A 79 -0.72 -9.66 -2.68
N HIS A 80 -1.11 -8.55 -2.02
CA HIS A 80 -0.77 -7.20 -2.45
C HIS A 80 0.73 -7.06 -2.74
N TRP A 81 1.59 -7.47 -1.81
CA TRP A 81 3.03 -7.33 -1.96
C TRP A 81 3.66 -8.28 -2.97
N ILE A 82 3.16 -9.52 -3.08
CA ILE A 82 3.67 -10.45 -4.10
C ILE A 82 3.42 -9.84 -5.48
N PHE A 83 2.19 -9.42 -5.76
CA PHE A 83 1.87 -8.77 -7.03
C PHE A 83 2.60 -7.44 -7.23
N PHE A 84 2.79 -6.65 -6.16
CA PHE A 84 3.54 -5.39 -6.23
C PHE A 84 4.99 -5.59 -6.63
N PHE A 85 5.72 -6.46 -5.93
CA PHE A 85 7.13 -6.70 -6.21
C PHE A 85 7.34 -7.49 -7.49
N GLU A 86 6.40 -8.37 -7.85
CA GLU A 86 6.44 -9.05 -9.14
C GLU A 86 6.28 -8.04 -10.28
N ALA A 87 5.26 -7.17 -10.22
CA ALA A 87 5.09 -6.08 -11.18
C ALA A 87 6.35 -5.23 -11.32
N LEU A 88 6.97 -4.88 -10.19
CA LEU A 88 8.18 -4.07 -10.13
C LEU A 88 9.40 -4.76 -10.76
N LYS A 89 9.51 -6.09 -10.62
CA LYS A 89 10.61 -6.88 -11.21
C LYS A 89 10.44 -7.10 -12.71
N ILE A 90 9.20 -7.32 -13.18
CA ILE A 90 8.91 -7.58 -14.60
C ILE A 90 8.63 -6.30 -15.42
N SER A 91 8.54 -5.14 -14.77
CA SER A 91 8.44 -3.83 -15.41
C SER A 91 9.48 -2.86 -14.86
N ASN A 92 9.07 -1.76 -14.24
CA ASN A 92 9.91 -0.76 -13.59
C ASN A 92 9.13 -0.03 -12.48
N VAL A 93 9.81 0.88 -11.77
CA VAL A 93 9.20 1.61 -10.64
C VAL A 93 8.09 2.54 -11.17
N SER A 94 8.33 3.27 -12.25
CA SER A 94 7.38 4.25 -12.79
C SER A 94 6.03 3.63 -13.18
N ILE A 95 6.04 2.53 -13.93
CA ILE A 95 4.83 1.83 -14.35
C ILE A 95 4.10 1.23 -13.15
N THR A 96 4.83 0.55 -12.26
CA THR A 96 4.24 -0.12 -11.10
C THR A 96 3.55 0.89 -10.18
N LEU A 97 4.22 1.98 -9.84
CA LEU A 97 3.73 2.95 -8.87
C LEU A 97 2.64 3.86 -9.46
N THR A 98 2.74 4.25 -10.74
CA THR A 98 1.66 4.99 -11.42
C THR A 98 0.39 4.15 -11.49
N THR A 99 0.53 2.86 -11.79
CA THR A 99 -0.60 1.92 -11.80
C THR A 99 -1.15 1.72 -10.38
N LEU A 100 -0.29 1.62 -9.37
CA LEU A 100 -0.69 1.46 -7.97
C LEU A 100 -1.52 2.65 -7.46
N ALA A 101 -1.35 3.85 -8.03
CA ALA A 101 -2.16 5.03 -7.70
C ALA A 101 -3.69 4.82 -7.93
N SER A 102 -4.07 3.82 -8.74
CA SER A 102 -5.45 3.34 -8.88
C SER A 102 -6.04 2.74 -7.60
N THR A 103 -5.25 2.52 -6.55
CA THR A 103 -5.73 2.05 -5.23
C THR A 103 -6.88 2.92 -4.72
N SER A 104 -6.80 4.24 -4.86
CA SER A 104 -7.87 5.15 -4.42
C SER A 104 -9.18 4.98 -5.20
N LEU A 105 -9.11 4.55 -6.46
CA LEU A 105 -10.28 4.20 -7.24
C LEU A 105 -10.98 2.98 -6.62
N PHE A 106 -10.24 1.91 -6.32
CA PHE A 106 -10.80 0.73 -5.67
C PHE A 106 -11.34 1.06 -4.27
N VAL A 107 -10.65 1.90 -3.49
CA VAL A 107 -11.16 2.34 -2.18
C VAL A 107 -12.49 3.11 -2.32
N ALA A 108 -12.64 3.95 -3.35
CA ALA A 108 -13.88 4.67 -3.59
C ALA A 108 -15.09 3.74 -3.79
N PHE A 109 -14.87 2.57 -4.41
CA PHE A 109 -15.90 1.53 -4.59
C PHE A 109 -16.08 0.62 -3.36
N LEU A 110 -14.99 0.28 -2.66
CA LEU A 110 -15.05 -0.61 -1.49
C LEU A 110 -15.63 0.08 -0.26
N GLU A 111 -15.29 1.34 -0.01
CA GLU A 111 -15.71 2.04 1.21
C GLU A 111 -17.25 2.18 1.35
N PRO A 112 -18.04 2.49 0.29
CA PRO A 112 -19.51 2.38 0.32
C PRO A 112 -20.04 1.06 0.85
N PHE A 113 -19.41 -0.06 0.49
CA PHE A 113 -19.83 -1.39 0.93
C PHE A 113 -19.53 -1.63 2.41
N PHE A 114 -18.32 -1.31 2.87
CA PHE A 114 -17.90 -1.58 4.26
C PHE A 114 -18.43 -0.55 5.26
N PHE A 115 -18.57 0.71 4.86
CA PHE A 115 -18.98 1.83 5.72
C PHE A 115 -20.43 2.27 5.46
N LYS A 116 -21.18 1.57 4.58
CA LYS A 116 -22.59 1.83 4.25
C LYS A 116 -22.87 3.29 3.82
N ARG A 117 -21.92 3.93 3.14
CA ARG A 117 -22.10 5.28 2.59
C ARG A 117 -22.71 5.22 1.18
N LYS A 118 -23.31 6.33 0.75
CA LYS A 118 -23.82 6.46 -0.63
C LYS A 118 -22.66 6.58 -1.62
N ILE A 119 -22.83 6.00 -2.81
CA ILE A 119 -21.93 6.21 -3.94
C ILE A 119 -22.06 7.67 -4.41
N ILE A 120 -20.94 8.30 -4.68
CA ILE A 120 -20.88 9.71 -5.08
C ILE A 120 -20.65 9.77 -6.60
N PRO A 121 -21.57 10.33 -7.41
CA PRO A 121 -21.49 10.27 -8.88
C PRO A 121 -20.20 10.83 -9.48
N TYR A 122 -19.65 11.92 -8.92
CA TYR A 122 -18.38 12.47 -9.42
C TYR A 122 -17.20 11.52 -9.17
N GLU A 123 -17.23 10.69 -8.12
CA GLU A 123 -16.18 9.69 -7.87
C GLU A 123 -16.18 8.61 -8.96
N ILE A 124 -17.35 8.25 -9.49
CA ILE A 124 -17.46 7.32 -10.63
C ILE A 124 -16.80 7.92 -11.87
N ILE A 125 -17.11 9.19 -12.19
CA ILE A 125 -16.54 9.89 -13.36
C ILE A 125 -15.02 9.95 -13.26
N LEU A 126 -14.49 10.36 -12.10
CA LEU A 126 -13.05 10.38 -11.86
C LEU A 126 -12.44 8.99 -12.02
N GLY A 127 -13.15 7.94 -11.58
CA GLY A 127 -12.74 6.56 -11.78
C GLY A 127 -12.66 6.13 -13.23
N VAL A 128 -13.65 6.46 -14.05
CA VAL A 128 -13.62 6.19 -15.49
C VAL A 128 -12.45 6.91 -16.16
N LEU A 129 -12.19 8.16 -15.79
CA LEU A 129 -11.06 8.93 -16.32
C LEU A 129 -9.71 8.35 -15.87
N THR A 130 -9.61 7.83 -14.64
CA THR A 130 -8.43 7.08 -14.19
C THR A 130 -8.22 5.82 -15.03
N LEU A 131 -9.28 5.06 -15.33
CA LEU A 131 -9.19 3.89 -16.22
C LEU A 131 -8.76 4.27 -17.63
N ALA A 132 -9.20 5.42 -18.15
CA ALA A 132 -8.74 5.92 -19.44
C ALA A 132 -7.23 6.27 -19.42
N GLY A 133 -6.74 6.91 -18.36
CA GLY A 133 -5.31 7.16 -18.17
C GLY A 133 -4.49 5.88 -18.10
N LEU A 134 -4.98 4.86 -17.39
CA LEU A 134 -4.36 3.53 -17.33
C LEU A 134 -4.37 2.82 -18.69
N ALA A 135 -5.43 2.95 -19.48
CA ALA A 135 -5.49 2.39 -20.83
C ALA A 135 -4.45 3.02 -21.77
N ILE A 136 -4.21 4.34 -21.62
CA ILE A 136 -3.15 5.03 -22.35
C ILE A 136 -1.77 4.50 -21.93
N ILE A 137 -1.52 4.34 -20.63
CA ILE A 137 -0.27 3.75 -20.12
C ILE A 137 -0.08 2.34 -20.69
N PHE A 138 -1.12 1.51 -20.66
CA PHE A 138 -1.09 0.15 -21.19
C PHE A 138 -0.77 0.10 -22.69
N GLN A 139 -1.33 1.02 -23.47
CA GLN A 139 -1.04 1.12 -24.90
C GLN A 139 0.37 1.66 -25.17
N ALA A 140 0.84 2.61 -24.37
CA ALA A 140 2.14 3.24 -24.51
C ALA A 140 3.29 2.27 -24.19
N GLU A 141 3.08 1.40 -23.22
CA GLU A 141 4.08 0.52 -22.64
C GLU A 141 3.63 -0.95 -22.71
N SER A 142 3.21 -1.39 -23.91
CA SER A 142 2.59 -2.70 -24.12
C SER A 142 3.50 -3.87 -23.71
N ASP A 143 4.81 -3.70 -23.80
CA ASP A 143 5.79 -4.72 -23.38
C ASP A 143 5.71 -5.01 -21.88
N TYR A 144 5.20 -4.06 -21.10
CA TYR A 144 5.01 -4.17 -19.66
C TYR A 144 3.57 -4.54 -19.24
N SER A 145 2.74 -5.00 -20.18
CA SER A 145 1.32 -5.34 -19.94
C SER A 145 1.07 -6.26 -18.74
N VAL A 146 1.92 -7.28 -18.55
CA VAL A 146 1.79 -8.22 -17.41
C VAL A 146 2.13 -7.52 -16.10
N GLY A 147 3.16 -6.66 -16.09
CA GLY A 147 3.51 -5.83 -14.93
C GLY A 147 2.38 -4.89 -14.55
N ILE A 148 1.73 -4.24 -15.53
CA ILE A 148 0.56 -3.37 -15.30
C ILE A 148 -0.58 -4.18 -14.69
N LEU A 149 -0.89 -5.37 -15.22
CA LEU A 149 -1.94 -6.23 -14.66
C LEU A 149 -1.66 -6.61 -13.21
N TYR A 150 -0.43 -7.01 -12.88
CA TYR A 150 -0.03 -7.32 -11.51
C TYR A 150 -0.10 -6.10 -10.59
N ALA A 151 0.32 -4.92 -11.05
CA ALA A 151 0.19 -3.68 -10.29
C ALA A 151 -1.29 -3.30 -10.03
N LEU A 152 -2.20 -3.55 -10.98
CA LEU A 152 -3.65 -3.35 -10.78
C LEU A 152 -4.23 -4.32 -9.75
N ILE A 153 -3.87 -5.60 -9.82
CA ILE A 153 -4.28 -6.61 -8.83
C ILE A 153 -3.75 -6.20 -7.44
N SER A 154 -2.50 -5.75 -7.39
CA SER A 154 -1.87 -5.24 -6.18
C SER A 154 -2.62 -4.03 -5.61
N ALA A 155 -3.02 -3.07 -6.46
CA ALA A 155 -3.79 -1.89 -6.06
C ALA A 155 -5.16 -2.26 -5.46
N PHE A 156 -5.82 -3.28 -6.00
CA PHE A 156 -7.07 -3.79 -5.45
C PHE A 156 -6.87 -4.37 -4.03
N PHE A 157 -5.84 -5.21 -3.83
CA PHE A 157 -5.55 -5.76 -2.50
C PHE A 157 -5.10 -4.68 -1.51
N ALA A 158 -4.35 -3.66 -1.94
CA ALA A 158 -4.01 -2.50 -1.11
C ALA A 158 -5.26 -1.75 -0.65
N ALA A 159 -6.23 -1.57 -1.56
CA ALA A 159 -7.49 -0.91 -1.25
C ALA A 159 -8.32 -1.71 -0.24
N LEU A 160 -8.34 -3.04 -0.39
CA LEU A 160 -9.00 -3.94 0.57
C LEU A 160 -8.33 -3.89 1.94
N PHE A 161 -7.00 -3.96 2.00
CA PHE A 161 -6.22 -3.81 3.23
C PHE A 161 -6.56 -2.50 3.96
N GLY A 162 -6.50 -1.35 3.26
CA GLY A 162 -6.77 -0.05 3.88
C GLY A 162 -8.21 0.09 4.35
N THR A 163 -9.18 -0.43 3.57
CA THR A 163 -10.60 -0.37 3.92
C THR A 163 -10.92 -1.23 5.15
N LEU A 164 -10.38 -2.46 5.21
CA LEU A 164 -10.55 -3.37 6.35
C LEU A 164 -9.89 -2.80 7.61
N ASN A 165 -8.69 -2.24 7.50
CA ASN A 165 -8.00 -1.65 8.65
C ASN A 165 -8.71 -0.42 9.22
N GLY A 166 -9.36 0.38 8.38
CA GLY A 166 -10.23 1.46 8.85
C GLY A 166 -11.42 0.97 9.69
N VAL A 167 -11.85 -0.28 9.50
CA VAL A 167 -12.84 -0.93 10.36
C VAL A 167 -12.18 -1.46 11.62
N PHE A 168 -11.07 -2.20 11.49
CA PHE A 168 -10.42 -2.90 12.60
C PHE A 168 -9.83 -1.97 13.65
N VAL A 169 -9.32 -0.81 13.25
CA VAL A 169 -8.71 0.16 14.15
C VAL A 169 -9.68 0.68 15.23
N LYS A 170 -11.00 0.54 15.02
CA LYS A 170 -12.03 0.88 16.00
C LYS A 170 -12.14 -0.15 17.14
N TYR A 171 -11.61 -1.36 16.96
CA TYR A 171 -11.77 -2.47 17.90
C TYR A 171 -10.47 -2.83 18.62
N ASP A 172 -9.33 -2.73 17.93
CA ASP A 172 -8.03 -3.11 18.46
C ASP A 172 -6.95 -2.08 18.14
N ARG A 173 -5.86 -2.15 18.90
CA ARG A 173 -4.70 -1.27 18.71
C ARG A 173 -3.94 -1.62 17.42
N PRO A 174 -3.44 -0.63 16.67
CA PRO A 174 -2.71 -0.86 15.41
C PRO A 174 -1.56 -1.85 15.50
N THR A 175 -0.78 -1.82 16.59
CA THR A 175 0.34 -2.76 16.79
C THR A 175 -0.11 -4.21 16.85
N LEU A 176 -1.28 -4.48 17.44
CA LEU A 176 -1.83 -5.83 17.55
C LEU A 176 -2.41 -6.31 16.21
N ILE A 177 -3.15 -5.42 15.53
CA ILE A 177 -3.71 -5.70 14.19
C ILE A 177 -2.57 -6.05 13.23
N THR A 178 -1.57 -5.17 13.13
CA THR A 178 -0.41 -5.35 12.25
C THR A 178 0.34 -6.64 12.57
N ALA A 179 0.55 -6.98 13.85
CA ALA A 179 1.24 -8.21 14.22
C ALA A 179 0.49 -9.47 13.74
N TYR A 180 -0.84 -9.51 13.87
CA TYR A 180 -1.63 -10.62 13.34
C TYR A 180 -1.67 -10.65 11.81
N GLU A 181 -1.67 -9.49 11.14
CA GLU A 181 -1.57 -9.44 9.69
C GLU A 181 -0.21 -9.95 9.19
N MET A 182 0.88 -9.55 9.83
CA MET A 182 2.21 -10.07 9.49
C MET A 182 2.28 -11.58 9.71
N LEU A 183 1.73 -12.07 10.82
CA LEU A 183 1.62 -13.51 11.07
C LEU A 183 0.78 -14.22 10.01
N GLY A 184 -0.37 -13.67 9.62
CA GLY A 184 -1.25 -14.23 8.61
C GLY A 184 -0.57 -14.37 7.25
N GLY A 185 0.17 -13.35 6.82
CA GLY A 185 0.93 -13.41 5.57
C GLY A 185 2.11 -14.37 5.62
N VAL A 186 2.88 -14.40 6.72
CA VAL A 186 3.96 -15.39 6.91
C VAL A 186 3.39 -16.81 6.85
N LEU A 187 2.30 -17.09 7.56
CA LEU A 187 1.65 -18.40 7.54
C LEU A 187 1.17 -18.77 6.12
N PHE A 188 0.51 -17.84 5.43
CA PHE A 188 0.02 -18.08 4.07
C PHE A 188 1.14 -18.42 3.10
N ILE A 189 2.21 -17.62 3.07
CA ILE A 189 3.32 -17.87 2.15
C ILE A 189 4.12 -19.12 2.56
N THR A 190 4.22 -19.41 3.86
CA THR A 190 4.81 -20.68 4.35
C THR A 190 4.02 -21.88 3.82
N ILE A 191 2.69 -21.83 3.91
CA ILE A 191 1.80 -22.86 3.36
C ILE A 191 1.97 -22.96 1.85
N TYR A 192 2.01 -21.82 1.14
CA TYR A 192 2.28 -21.80 -0.29
C TYR A 192 3.58 -22.54 -0.66
N TYR A 193 4.69 -22.25 0.03
CA TYR A 193 5.95 -22.95 -0.20
C TYR A 193 5.83 -24.45 0.04
N LEU A 194 5.18 -24.89 1.12
CA LEU A 194 4.97 -26.32 1.40
C LEU A 194 4.22 -27.04 0.27
N PHE A 195 3.28 -26.37 -0.42
CA PHE A 195 2.55 -26.95 -1.55
C PHE A 195 3.25 -26.81 -2.91
N THR A 196 4.24 -25.93 -3.03
CA THR A 196 4.92 -25.65 -4.30
C THR A 196 6.36 -26.15 -4.36
N GLY A 197 6.71 -27.23 -3.66
CA GLY A 197 8.08 -27.78 -3.69
C GLY A 197 8.98 -27.32 -2.55
N GLY A 198 8.39 -26.84 -1.46
CA GLY A 198 9.10 -26.54 -0.21
C GLY A 198 9.90 -25.25 -0.21
N PHE A 199 10.75 -25.12 0.82
CA PHE A 199 11.62 -23.96 1.04
C PHE A 199 12.84 -23.93 0.12
N GLU A 200 13.00 -24.89 -0.80
CA GLU A 200 14.06 -24.82 -1.83
C GLU A 200 13.85 -23.64 -2.79
N ARG A 201 12.61 -23.16 -2.93
CA ARG A 201 12.26 -21.94 -3.68
C ARG A 201 12.47 -20.65 -2.90
N LEU A 202 12.82 -20.73 -1.61
CA LEU A 202 13.18 -19.55 -0.83
C LEU A 202 14.62 -19.18 -1.18
N GLU A 203 14.76 -18.10 -1.93
CA GLU A 203 16.08 -17.57 -2.29
C GLU A 203 16.75 -16.92 -1.07
N MET A 204 18.00 -17.28 -0.83
CA MET A 204 18.77 -16.74 0.30
C MET A 204 19.32 -15.35 -0.06
N PRO A 205 19.04 -14.32 0.76
CA PRO A 205 19.53 -12.98 0.48
C PRO A 205 21.05 -12.88 0.59
N THR A 206 21.64 -12.02 -0.24
CA THR A 206 23.03 -11.58 -0.03
C THR A 206 23.16 -10.75 1.26
N ASN A 207 24.40 -10.48 1.71
CA ASN A 207 24.64 -9.64 2.89
C ASN A 207 24.04 -8.24 2.74
N ILE A 208 24.07 -7.66 1.53
CA ILE A 208 23.50 -6.34 1.27
C ILE A 208 21.97 -6.41 1.17
N ASP A 209 21.40 -7.48 0.63
CA ASP A 209 19.95 -7.68 0.60
C ASP A 209 19.39 -7.79 2.03
N TRP A 210 20.10 -8.44 2.95
CA TRP A 210 19.69 -8.49 4.36
C TRP A 210 19.57 -7.11 4.99
N PHE A 211 20.52 -6.21 4.71
CA PHE A 211 20.45 -4.82 5.18
C PHE A 211 19.19 -4.11 4.65
N TRP A 212 18.91 -4.25 3.34
CA TRP A 212 17.72 -3.65 2.74
C TRP A 212 16.42 -4.28 3.23
N LEU A 213 16.38 -5.60 3.44
CA LEU A 213 15.24 -6.33 3.99
C LEU A 213 14.94 -5.92 5.43
N LEU A 214 15.96 -5.62 6.24
CA LEU A 214 15.77 -5.11 7.59
C LEU A 214 15.10 -3.73 7.58
N ILE A 215 15.56 -2.82 6.70
CA ILE A 215 14.93 -1.50 6.52
C ILE A 215 13.49 -1.67 6.00
N LEU A 216 13.30 -2.53 5.01
CA LEU A 216 11.99 -2.81 4.41
C LEU A 216 11.02 -3.38 5.44
N GLY A 217 11.44 -4.37 6.23
CA GLY A 217 10.62 -5.04 7.24
C GLY A 217 10.35 -4.21 8.50
N LEU A 218 11.35 -3.48 9.01
CA LEU A 218 11.20 -2.72 10.26
C LEU A 218 10.64 -1.31 10.02
N VAL A 219 11.13 -0.60 9.02
CA VAL A 219 10.76 0.80 8.80
C VAL A 219 9.57 0.89 7.87
N CYS A 220 9.68 0.32 6.67
CA CYS A 220 8.66 0.46 5.63
C CYS A 220 7.44 -0.47 5.84
N THR A 221 7.60 -1.52 6.65
CA THR A 221 6.52 -2.47 6.94
C THR A 221 5.97 -2.26 8.34
N SER A 222 6.63 -2.73 9.40
CA SER A 222 6.03 -2.71 10.73
C SER A 222 5.73 -1.31 11.25
N MET A 223 6.71 -0.40 11.26
CA MET A 223 6.51 0.97 11.74
C MET A 223 5.50 1.72 10.88
N ALA A 224 5.71 1.74 9.56
CA ALA A 224 4.83 2.48 8.65
C ALA A 224 3.39 1.97 8.67
N PHE A 225 3.16 0.65 8.77
CA PHE A 225 1.81 0.08 8.86
C PHE A 225 1.13 0.44 10.18
N VAL A 226 1.84 0.32 11.30
CA VAL A 226 1.30 0.71 12.61
C VAL A 226 0.88 2.18 12.60
N VAL A 227 1.70 3.07 12.03
CA VAL A 227 1.38 4.50 11.93
C VAL A 227 0.24 4.73 10.94
N SER A 228 0.22 4.06 9.79
CA SER A 228 -0.85 4.16 8.78
C SER A 228 -2.21 3.75 9.35
N ILE A 229 -2.26 2.65 10.09
CA ILE A 229 -3.49 2.21 10.77
C ILE A 229 -3.84 3.19 11.91
N GLU A 230 -2.86 3.69 12.68
CA GLU A 230 -3.12 4.69 13.74
C GLU A 230 -3.74 5.98 13.19
N VAL A 231 -3.32 6.47 12.02
CA VAL A 231 -3.94 7.66 11.41
C VAL A 231 -5.38 7.41 10.96
N MET A 232 -5.76 6.15 10.70
CA MET A 232 -7.13 5.79 10.35
C MET A 232 -8.13 5.92 11.51
N LYS A 233 -7.67 6.19 12.73
CA LYS A 233 -8.55 6.56 13.86
C LYS A 233 -9.25 7.90 13.63
N GLU A 234 -8.59 8.81 12.92
CA GLU A 234 -9.06 10.19 12.71
C GLU A 234 -9.29 10.50 11.22
N LEU A 235 -8.63 9.78 10.33
CA LEU A 235 -8.73 9.94 8.89
C LEU A 235 -9.43 8.71 8.29
N SER A 236 -10.24 8.89 7.26
CA SER A 236 -10.84 7.74 6.59
C SER A 236 -9.85 6.96 5.74
N PRO A 237 -10.12 5.66 5.48
CA PRO A 237 -9.36 4.86 4.53
C PRO A 237 -9.15 5.55 3.18
N PHE A 238 -10.19 6.22 2.68
CA PHE A 238 -10.08 7.00 1.46
C PHE A 238 -9.13 8.19 1.59
N THR A 239 -9.20 8.97 2.67
CA THR A 239 -8.29 10.13 2.86
C THR A 239 -6.84 9.68 2.96
N VAL A 240 -6.61 8.55 3.64
CA VAL A 240 -5.30 7.92 3.75
C VAL A 240 -4.82 7.45 2.36
N SER A 241 -5.62 6.65 1.65
CA SER A 241 -5.30 6.17 0.28
C SER A 241 -5.02 7.32 -0.69
N MET A 242 -5.83 8.37 -0.64
CA MET A 242 -5.69 9.55 -1.48
C MET A 242 -4.36 10.26 -1.24
N SER A 243 -3.93 10.33 0.03
CA SER A 243 -2.64 10.93 0.39
C SER A 243 -1.48 10.03 -0.04
N ILE A 244 -1.65 8.71 0.04
CA ILE A 244 -0.69 7.70 -0.43
C ILE A 244 -0.41 7.84 -1.93
N ASN A 245 -1.30 8.41 -2.73
CA ASN A 245 -0.97 8.70 -4.14
C ASN A 245 0.15 9.75 -4.33
N MET A 246 0.68 10.37 -3.27
CA MET A 246 1.95 11.10 -3.34
C MET A 246 3.18 10.19 -3.36
N GLU A 247 3.06 8.93 -2.91
CA GLU A 247 4.14 7.92 -2.93
C GLU A 247 4.72 7.74 -4.34
N PRO A 248 3.90 7.52 -5.40
CA PRO A 248 4.42 7.44 -6.77
C PRO A 248 5.27 8.64 -7.19
N ILE A 249 4.93 9.86 -6.75
CA ILE A 249 5.71 11.06 -7.07
C ILE A 249 7.12 10.94 -6.48
N TYR A 250 7.21 10.58 -5.19
CA TYR A 250 8.51 10.41 -4.52
C TYR A 250 9.29 9.25 -5.14
N SER A 251 8.65 8.10 -5.35
CA SER A 251 9.28 6.92 -5.92
C SER A 251 9.80 7.16 -7.33
N ILE A 252 9.04 7.81 -8.21
CA ILE A 252 9.46 8.09 -9.59
C ILE A 252 10.65 9.05 -9.60
N ILE A 253 10.64 10.09 -8.76
CA ILE A 253 11.78 11.01 -8.66
C ILE A 253 13.04 10.26 -8.21
N PHE A 254 12.93 9.43 -7.16
CA PHE A 254 14.07 8.64 -6.69
C PHE A 254 14.53 7.61 -7.72
N ALA A 255 13.59 6.97 -8.42
CA ALA A 255 13.89 5.97 -9.44
C ALA A 255 14.62 6.58 -10.64
N LEU A 256 14.19 7.74 -11.14
CA LEU A 256 14.88 8.46 -12.21
C LEU A 256 16.31 8.86 -11.83
N ILE A 257 16.54 9.22 -10.57
CA ILE A 257 17.89 9.56 -10.07
C ILE A 257 18.78 8.31 -9.98
N ILE A 258 18.23 7.18 -9.52
CA ILE A 258 19.00 5.97 -9.17
C ILE A 258 19.18 5.04 -10.38
N PHE A 259 18.13 4.84 -11.18
CA PHE A 259 18.07 3.85 -12.27
C PHE A 259 18.12 4.47 -13.67
N GLN A 260 17.93 5.80 -13.78
CA GLN A 260 18.10 6.58 -15.01
C GLN A 260 17.39 5.99 -16.23
N GLU A 261 18.13 5.39 -17.17
CA GLU A 261 17.62 4.89 -18.46
C GLU A 261 16.51 3.85 -18.31
N ASP A 262 16.55 3.03 -17.25
CA ASP A 262 15.53 2.01 -16.96
C ASP A 262 14.15 2.61 -16.60
N GLU A 263 14.10 3.91 -16.28
CA GLU A 263 12.90 4.62 -15.84
C GLU A 263 12.38 5.63 -16.85
N TYR A 264 13.08 5.85 -17.97
CA TYR A 264 12.57 6.70 -19.06
C TYR A 264 11.49 5.97 -19.86
N MET A 265 10.29 6.55 -19.85
CA MET A 265 9.12 5.99 -20.53
C MET A 265 8.82 6.78 -21.82
N SER A 266 7.94 6.24 -22.65
CA SER A 266 7.45 6.96 -23.83
C SER A 266 6.75 8.27 -23.45
N PRO A 267 6.74 9.30 -24.33
CA PRO A 267 5.97 10.52 -24.09
C PRO A 267 4.48 10.26 -23.80
N LEU A 268 3.92 9.20 -24.40
CA LEU A 268 2.52 8.82 -24.21
C LEU A 268 2.25 8.26 -22.81
N PHE A 269 3.21 7.54 -22.20
CA PHE A 269 3.13 7.13 -20.80
C PHE A 269 2.91 8.34 -19.89
N TYR A 270 3.68 9.41 -20.06
CA TYR A 270 3.57 10.60 -19.22
C TYR A 270 2.21 11.29 -19.36
N VAL A 271 1.59 11.26 -20.55
CA VAL A 271 0.20 11.73 -20.73
C VAL A 271 -0.77 10.93 -19.88
N GLY A 272 -0.68 9.60 -19.94
CA GLY A 272 -1.51 8.71 -19.13
C GLY A 272 -1.29 8.89 -17.62
N ALA A 273 -0.02 9.01 -17.20
CA ALA A 273 0.36 9.25 -15.81
C ALA A 273 -0.21 10.58 -15.29
N VAL A 274 -0.11 11.66 -16.06
CA VAL A 274 -0.69 12.97 -15.71
C VAL A 274 -2.21 12.88 -15.57
N ILE A 275 -2.90 12.14 -16.43
CA ILE A 275 -4.36 11.93 -16.32
C ILE A 275 -4.69 11.24 -15.00
N VAL A 276 -4.05 10.10 -14.70
CA VAL A 276 -4.26 9.33 -13.46
C VAL A 276 -4.04 10.23 -12.23
N MET A 277 -2.91 10.93 -12.18
CA MET A 277 -2.56 11.82 -11.07
C MET A 277 -3.54 13.00 -10.94
N SER A 278 -3.97 13.58 -12.06
CA SER A 278 -4.93 14.69 -12.06
C SER A 278 -6.28 14.28 -11.48
N MET A 279 -6.81 13.11 -11.87
CA MET A 279 -8.10 12.62 -11.37
C MET A 279 -8.08 12.38 -9.87
N ILE A 280 -6.97 11.87 -9.39
CA ILE A 280 -6.67 11.70 -7.97
C ILE A 280 -6.76 13.07 -7.27
N PHE A 281 -5.95 14.05 -7.68
CA PHE A 281 -5.95 15.38 -7.04
C PHE A 281 -7.30 16.09 -7.11
N MET A 282 -8.03 15.95 -8.22
CA MET A 282 -9.38 16.49 -8.39
C MET A 282 -10.37 15.90 -7.38
N ASN A 283 -10.28 14.60 -7.06
CA ASN A 283 -11.12 13.97 -6.05
C ASN A 283 -10.92 14.61 -4.67
N GLY A 284 -9.66 14.78 -4.27
CA GLY A 284 -9.29 15.46 -3.02
C GLY A 284 -9.83 16.90 -2.97
N TYR A 285 -9.72 17.63 -4.09
CA TYR A 285 -10.24 18.99 -4.21
C TYR A 285 -11.78 19.06 -4.05
N PHE A 286 -12.53 18.21 -4.75
CA PHE A 286 -13.99 18.21 -4.66
C PHE A 286 -14.49 17.87 -3.25
N LYS A 287 -13.85 16.92 -2.56
CA LYS A 287 -14.19 16.61 -1.15
C LYS A 287 -13.93 17.78 -0.21
N ARG A 288 -12.79 18.47 -0.37
CA ARG A 288 -12.50 19.67 0.42
C ARG A 288 -13.56 20.76 0.18
N ARG A 289 -13.96 20.96 -1.06
CA ARG A 289 -14.99 21.95 -1.43
C ARG A 289 -16.36 21.60 -0.83
N ALA A 290 -16.78 20.34 -0.91
CA ALA A 290 -18.04 19.88 -0.30
C ALA A 290 -18.04 20.11 1.22
N ARG A 291 -16.92 19.83 1.91
CA ARG A 291 -16.77 20.09 3.35
C ARG A 291 -16.88 21.57 3.71
N LEU A 292 -16.28 22.45 2.89
CA LEU A 292 -16.31 23.90 3.13
C LEU A 292 -17.70 24.52 2.88
N LYS A 293 -18.53 23.91 2.02
CA LYS A 293 -19.88 24.37 1.72
C LYS A 293 -20.93 23.97 2.77
N GLY A 294 -20.54 23.23 3.82
CA GLY A 294 -21.50 22.71 4.80
C GLY A 294 -22.45 21.66 4.23
N GLU A 295 -22.23 21.21 3.00
CA GLU A 295 -22.88 20.02 2.46
C GLU A 295 -22.48 18.85 3.37
N LYS A 296 -23.44 17.98 3.71
CA LYS A 296 -23.13 16.73 4.42
C LYS A 296 -22.23 15.89 3.52
N VAL A 297 -20.94 16.14 3.56
CA VAL A 297 -19.93 15.12 3.24
C VAL A 297 -20.29 13.99 4.19
N PRO A 298 -20.57 12.77 3.70
CA PRO A 298 -20.84 11.66 4.59
C PRO A 298 -19.65 11.52 5.52
N VAL A 299 -19.81 12.01 6.75
CA VAL A 299 -18.81 11.95 7.80
C VAL A 299 -18.83 10.52 8.32
N HIS A 300 -17.63 9.96 8.41
CA HIS A 300 -17.28 8.57 8.71
C HIS A 300 -17.82 8.01 10.02
#